data_AF-A0A7C3SLR9-F1
#
_entry.id   AF-A0A7C3SLR9-F1
#
_cell.length_a   1.000
_cell.length_b   1.000
_cell.length_c   1.000
_cell.angle_alpha   90.00
_cell.angle_beta   90.00
_cell.angle_gamma   90.00
#
_symmetry.space_group_name_H-M   'P 1'
#
loop_
_entity.id
_entity.type
_entity.pdbx_description
1 polymer ?
#
loop_
_entity_poly.entity_id
_entity_poly.type
_entity_poly.pdbx_seq_one_letter_code
_entity_poly.pdbx_strand_id
1 'polypeptide(L)'
;MMHSKAVEYACGDLYIRLREEDKAYCIEYPEQLEEYCLYAVLALEKHCIDKEELARRFGGADGLAEEIISRCPELKRRASLPALAGSLRRHGWSVYEGEYLVEAIFSRGMLAVEVHIKPISSAFSELRVRVRAYPGSLHEALDLRRLLLSAGLRVESLLPVVAASSPEERVFNCAVPRALTELVERVERMLKRY
;
A
#
# COMPACT_ATOMS: atom_id res chain seq x y z
N MET A 1 37.42 12.85 0.32
CA MET A 1 36.45 11.98 -0.36
C MET A 1 35.09 12.65 -0.24
N MET A 2 34.56 13.24 -1.32
CA MET A 2 33.23 13.87 -1.30
C MET A 2 32.17 12.76 -1.32
N HIS A 3 31.33 12.70 -0.29
CA HIS A 3 30.16 11.83 -0.29
C HIS A 3 29.19 12.32 -1.37
N SER A 4 29.06 11.56 -2.45
CA SER A 4 28.00 11.75 -3.45
C SER A 4 26.64 11.69 -2.73
N LYS A 5 25.83 12.75 -2.85
CA LYS A 5 24.47 12.80 -2.30
C LYS A 5 23.57 11.95 -3.19
N ALA A 6 23.57 10.65 -2.97
CA ALA A 6 22.63 9.77 -3.63
C ALA A 6 21.21 10.01 -3.11
N VAL A 7 20.25 10.26 -4.00
CA VAL A 7 18.83 10.34 -3.66
C VAL A 7 18.21 8.99 -3.96
N GLU A 8 17.62 8.35 -2.96
CA GLU A 8 17.07 6.99 -3.06
C GLU A 8 15.56 6.97 -2.80
N TYR A 9 14.84 6.31 -3.69
CA TYR A 9 13.41 6.01 -3.59
C TYR A 9 13.24 4.50 -3.54
N ALA A 10 12.59 3.96 -2.51
CA ALA A 10 12.50 2.51 -2.35
C ALA A 10 11.14 2.05 -1.82
N CYS A 11 10.64 0.96 -2.41
CA CYS A 11 9.58 0.13 -1.87
C CYS A 11 10.15 -1.28 -1.64
N GLY A 12 10.81 -1.48 -0.50
CA GLY A 12 11.50 -2.75 -0.23
C GLY A 12 12.86 -2.86 -0.86
N ASP A 13 13.14 -3.99 -1.50
CA ASP A 13 14.32 -4.17 -2.34
C ASP A 13 14.13 -3.56 -3.73
N LEU A 14 12.92 -3.10 -4.09
CA LEU A 14 12.69 -2.28 -5.28
C LEU A 14 13.12 -0.86 -4.96
N TYR A 15 14.15 -0.37 -5.65
CA TYR A 15 14.66 0.97 -5.46
C TYR A 15 15.00 1.65 -6.78
N ILE A 16 15.04 2.97 -6.74
CA ILE A 16 15.69 3.82 -7.72
C ILE A 16 16.64 4.71 -6.93
N ARG A 17 17.93 4.61 -7.25
CA ARG A 17 18.96 5.45 -6.66
C ARG A 17 19.56 6.32 -7.76
N LEU A 18 19.47 7.63 -7.56
CA LEU A 18 20.15 8.62 -8.39
C LEU A 18 21.53 8.86 -7.80
N ARG A 19 22.55 8.37 -8.47
CA ARG A 19 23.95 8.57 -8.10
C ARG A 19 24.53 9.71 -8.92
N GLU A 20 25.03 10.72 -8.22
CA GLU A 20 25.72 11.83 -8.87
C GLU A 20 27.16 11.44 -9.21
N GLU A 21 27.51 11.61 -10.48
CA GLU A 21 28.88 11.53 -11.01
C GLU A 21 29.33 12.91 -11.54
N ASP A 22 30.60 13.02 -11.94
CA ASP A 22 31.22 14.31 -12.29
C ASP A 22 30.43 15.09 -13.36
N LYS A 23 29.88 14.41 -14.37
CA LYS A 23 29.11 15.02 -15.47
C LYS A 23 27.73 14.43 -15.69
N ALA A 24 27.33 13.43 -14.92
CA ALA A 24 26.07 12.72 -15.14
C ALA A 24 25.38 12.38 -13.81
N TYR A 25 24.10 12.05 -13.93
CA TYR A 25 23.38 11.29 -12.92
C TYR A 25 23.12 9.90 -13.47
N CYS A 26 23.63 8.89 -12.77
CA CYS A 26 23.40 7.50 -13.09
C CYS A 26 22.29 6.93 -12.19
N ILE A 27 21.46 6.09 -12.78
CA ILE A 27 20.26 5.56 -12.15
C ILE A 27 20.49 4.07 -11.90
N GLU A 28 20.53 3.70 -10.62
CA GLU A 28 20.62 2.31 -10.18
C GLU A 28 19.22 1.83 -9.79
N TYR A 29 18.78 0.71 -10.35
CA TYR A 29 17.53 0.04 -9.99
C TYR A 29 17.70 -1.49 -10.14
N PRO A 30 16.93 -2.30 -9.41
CA PRO A 30 16.98 -3.76 -9.51
C PRO A 30 16.16 -4.26 -10.70
N GLU A 31 16.61 -5.33 -11.38
CA GLU A 31 15.93 -5.90 -12.57
C GLU A 31 14.45 -6.25 -12.31
N GLN A 32 14.11 -6.63 -11.08
CA GLN A 32 12.71 -6.90 -10.70
C GLN A 32 11.80 -5.69 -10.93
N LEU A 33 12.32 -4.46 -10.94
CA LEU A 33 11.54 -3.25 -11.20
C LEU A 33 11.00 -3.19 -12.64
N GLU A 34 11.67 -3.83 -13.61
CA GLU A 34 11.25 -3.82 -15.02
C GLU A 34 9.91 -4.51 -15.25
N GLU A 35 9.62 -5.55 -14.47
CA GLU A 35 8.34 -6.27 -14.52
C GLU A 35 7.16 -5.42 -14.02
N TYR A 36 7.42 -4.47 -13.11
CA TYR A 36 6.37 -3.72 -12.41
C TYR A 36 6.22 -2.29 -12.93
N CYS A 37 7.31 -1.66 -13.35
CA CYS A 37 7.35 -0.29 -13.83
C CYS A 37 8.08 -0.19 -15.17
N LEU A 38 7.69 -1.03 -16.12
CA LEU A 38 8.22 -1.07 -17.50
C LEU A 38 8.30 0.32 -18.14
N TYR A 39 7.30 1.18 -17.92
CA TYR A 39 7.29 2.55 -18.47
C TYR A 39 8.27 3.51 -17.78
N ALA A 40 8.59 3.29 -16.50
CA ALA A 40 9.66 4.02 -15.84
C ALA A 40 11.00 3.59 -16.44
N VAL A 41 11.21 2.29 -16.65
CA VAL A 41 12.42 1.76 -17.27
C VAL A 41 12.62 2.24 -18.70
N LEU A 42 11.55 2.27 -19.50
CA LEU A 42 11.56 2.85 -20.85
C LEU A 42 11.78 4.37 -20.86
N ALA A 43 11.29 5.10 -19.86
CA ALA A 43 11.59 6.53 -19.71
C ALA A 43 13.04 6.79 -19.30
N LEU A 44 13.70 5.79 -18.73
CA LEU A 44 15.07 5.80 -18.22
C LEU A 44 16.06 5.11 -19.17
N GLU A 45 15.74 4.98 -20.47
CA GLU A 45 16.51 4.36 -21.58
C GLU A 45 18.04 4.61 -21.57
N LYS A 46 18.53 5.62 -20.84
CA LYS A 46 19.94 5.78 -20.50
C LYS A 46 20.15 5.56 -19.00
N HIS A 47 20.94 4.54 -18.63
CA HIS A 47 21.43 4.33 -17.26
C HIS A 47 22.15 5.55 -16.66
N CYS A 48 22.66 6.46 -17.51
CA CYS A 48 23.22 7.73 -17.09
C CYS A 48 22.74 8.88 -17.99
N ILE A 49 22.29 9.96 -17.38
CA ILE A 49 21.86 11.20 -18.05
C ILE A 49 22.85 12.30 -17.70
N ASP A 50 23.33 13.03 -18.72
CA ASP A 50 24.19 14.20 -18.52
C ASP A 50 23.49 15.29 -17.71
N LYS A 51 24.22 16.00 -16.84
CA LYS A 51 23.64 17.01 -15.94
C LYS A 51 22.93 18.15 -16.67
N GLU A 52 23.41 18.57 -17.84
CA GLU A 52 22.76 19.60 -18.66
C GLU A 52 21.50 19.06 -19.35
N GLU A 53 21.53 17.80 -19.79
CA GLU A 53 20.34 17.11 -20.31
C GLU A 53 19.28 16.94 -19.21
N LEU A 54 19.69 16.56 -18.00
CA LEU A 54 18.83 16.41 -16.83
C LEU A 54 18.16 17.73 -16.44
N ALA A 55 18.93 18.81 -16.31
CA ALA A 55 18.42 20.13 -15.94
C ALA A 55 17.42 20.64 -16.99
N ARG A 56 17.68 20.41 -18.28
CA ARG A 56 16.81 20.84 -19.38
C ARG A 56 15.52 20.04 -19.46
N ARG A 57 15.54 18.73 -19.18
CA ARG A 57 14.37 17.86 -19.31
C ARG A 57 13.52 17.80 -18.05
N PHE A 58 14.14 17.87 -16.88
CA PHE A 58 13.49 17.61 -15.60
C PHE A 58 13.72 18.70 -14.55
N GLY A 59 14.47 19.77 -14.86
CA GLY A 59 14.74 20.85 -13.91
C GLY A 59 15.68 20.48 -12.76
N GLY A 60 16.14 19.23 -12.69
CA GLY A 60 17.04 18.73 -11.64
C GLY A 60 16.75 17.28 -11.24
N ALA A 61 17.47 16.79 -10.22
CA ALA A 61 17.29 15.43 -9.71
C ALA A 61 15.91 15.23 -9.06
N ASP A 62 15.38 16.26 -8.40
CA ASP A 62 14.05 16.21 -7.78
C ASP A 62 12.94 16.10 -8.84
N GLY A 63 13.02 16.85 -9.93
CA GLY A 63 12.02 16.74 -11.01
C GLY A 63 12.14 15.44 -11.81
N LEU A 64 13.35 14.86 -11.93
CA LEU A 64 13.50 13.51 -12.48
C LEU A 64 12.83 12.49 -11.56
N ALA A 65 13.02 12.62 -10.25
CA ALA A 65 12.37 11.76 -9.28
C ALA A 65 10.83 11.90 -9.30
N GLU A 66 10.31 13.12 -9.42
CA GLU A 66 8.87 13.35 -9.57
C GLU A 66 8.31 12.69 -10.85
N GLU A 67 9.02 12.80 -11.98
CA GLU A 67 8.63 12.12 -13.21
C GLU A 67 8.61 10.59 -13.04
N ILE A 68 9.64 10.04 -12.40
CA ILE A 68 9.74 8.61 -12.10
C ILE A 68 8.58 8.16 -11.20
N ILE A 69 8.29 8.89 -10.12
CA ILE A 69 7.17 8.62 -9.21
C ILE A 69 5.82 8.77 -9.93
N SER A 70 5.70 9.72 -10.86
CA SER A 70 4.48 9.88 -11.64
C SER A 70 4.22 8.68 -12.57
N ARG A 71 5.29 8.08 -13.10
CA ARG A 71 5.26 6.91 -13.99
C ARG A 71 5.28 5.58 -13.25
N CYS A 72 5.70 5.58 -12.00
CA CYS A 72 5.78 4.45 -11.09
C CYS A 72 5.26 4.89 -9.70
N PRO A 73 3.95 5.18 -9.56
CA PRO A 73 3.35 5.62 -8.30
C PRO A 73 3.48 4.59 -7.15
N GLU A 74 3.89 3.38 -7.49
CA GLU A 74 4.28 2.26 -6.64
C GLU A 74 5.63 2.45 -5.94
N LEU A 75 6.39 3.50 -6.26
CA LEU A 75 7.60 3.90 -5.53
C LEU A 75 7.29 5.13 -4.67
N LYS A 76 7.16 4.93 -3.36
CA LYS A 76 7.05 6.02 -2.37
C LYS A 76 7.98 5.76 -1.20
N ARG A 77 8.23 6.80 -0.39
CA ARG A 77 8.94 6.66 0.90
C ARG A 77 8.35 5.49 1.69
N ARG A 78 9.24 4.59 2.12
CA ARG A 78 8.93 3.41 2.94
C ARG A 78 8.00 3.77 4.12
N ALA A 79 6.80 3.20 4.13
CA ALA A 79 5.96 3.19 5.33
C ALA A 79 6.47 2.08 6.26
N SER A 80 6.80 2.42 7.51
CA SER A 80 7.18 1.43 8.53
C SER A 80 5.92 0.82 9.18
N LEU A 81 6.04 -0.38 9.77
CA LEU A 81 4.94 -1.00 10.55
C LEU A 81 4.38 -0.05 11.61
N PRO A 82 5.20 0.70 12.40
CA PRO A 82 4.69 1.69 13.34
C PRO A 82 3.93 2.85 12.67
N ALA A 83 4.34 3.28 11.47
CA ALA A 83 3.64 4.33 10.73
C ALA A 83 2.26 3.86 10.23
N LEU A 84 2.18 2.60 9.78
CA LEU A 84 0.93 1.96 9.37
C LEU A 84 -0.04 1.83 10.55
N ALA A 85 0.45 1.28 11.66
CA ALA A 85 -0.33 1.13 12.88
C ALA A 85 -0.77 2.49 13.47
N GLY A 86 0.11 3.49 13.46
CA GLY A 86 -0.21 4.86 13.85
C GLY A 86 -1.34 5.47 13.02
N SER A 87 -1.37 5.20 11.71
CA SER A 87 -2.47 5.68 10.87
C SER A 87 -3.81 5.06 11.26
N LEU A 88 -3.87 3.73 11.44
CA LEU A 88 -5.08 3.02 11.85
C LEU A 88 -5.60 3.46 13.22
N ARG A 89 -4.69 3.67 14.20
CA ARG A 89 -5.07 4.18 15.52
C ARG A 89 -5.72 5.55 15.45
N ARG A 90 -5.28 6.44 14.54
CA ARG A 90 -5.92 7.77 14.35
C ARG A 90 -7.37 7.66 13.84
N HIS A 91 -7.72 6.57 13.19
CA HIS A 91 -9.10 6.26 12.79
C HIS A 91 -9.91 5.57 13.90
N GLY A 92 -9.35 5.42 15.11
CA GLY A 92 -10.05 4.81 16.25
C GLY A 92 -10.04 3.27 16.26
N TRP A 93 -9.11 2.65 15.54
CA TRP A 93 -8.95 1.20 15.51
C TRP A 93 -8.03 0.72 16.63
N SER A 94 -8.36 -0.41 17.24
CA SER A 94 -7.45 -1.12 18.14
C SER A 94 -6.45 -1.91 17.31
N VAL A 95 -5.16 -1.60 17.44
CA VAL A 95 -4.11 -2.18 16.58
C VAL A 95 -3.14 -3.03 17.38
N TYR A 96 -2.94 -4.26 16.95
CA TYR A 96 -1.87 -5.16 17.38
C TYR A 96 -0.74 -5.15 16.34
N GLU A 97 0.45 -4.77 16.79
CA GLU A 97 1.68 -4.81 15.98
C GLU A 97 2.49 -6.04 16.38
N GLY A 98 2.62 -6.98 15.45
CA GLY A 98 3.59 -8.06 15.52
C GLY A 98 4.84 -7.75 14.70
N GLU A 99 5.84 -8.64 14.77
CA GLU A 99 7.12 -8.50 14.06
C GLU A 99 6.95 -8.29 12.54
N TYR A 100 5.89 -8.85 11.97
CA TYR A 100 5.56 -8.81 10.55
C TYR A 100 4.07 -8.62 10.28
N LEU A 101 3.28 -8.16 11.24
CA LEU A 101 1.84 -8.13 11.05
C LEU A 101 1.24 -6.92 11.73
N VAL A 102 0.35 -6.25 11.04
CA VAL A 102 -0.56 -5.28 11.66
C VAL A 102 -1.95 -5.90 11.59
N GLU A 103 -2.50 -6.21 12.76
CA GLU A 103 -3.91 -6.55 12.90
C GLU A 103 -4.63 -5.36 13.51
N ALA A 104 -5.76 -4.96 12.92
CA ALA A 104 -6.56 -3.87 13.46
C ALA A 104 -8.01 -4.25 13.57
N ILE A 105 -8.60 -4.00 14.73
CA ILE A 105 -9.98 -4.33 15.09
C ILE A 105 -10.77 -3.03 15.31
N PHE A 106 -11.81 -2.83 14.52
CA PHE A 106 -12.84 -1.82 14.78
C PHE A 106 -14.07 -2.47 15.40
N SER A 107 -14.48 -2.07 16.61
CA SER A 107 -15.62 -2.66 17.31
C SER A 107 -16.69 -1.65 17.72
N ARG A 108 -17.95 -1.96 17.38
CA ARG A 108 -19.15 -1.29 17.91
C ARG A 108 -20.19 -2.31 18.38
N GLY A 109 -19.78 -3.30 19.18
CA GLY A 109 -20.67 -4.29 19.82
C GLY A 109 -21.35 -5.30 18.89
N MET A 110 -21.61 -4.96 17.63
CA MET A 110 -22.31 -5.82 16.64
C MET A 110 -21.43 -6.19 15.45
N LEU A 111 -20.28 -5.54 15.28
CA LEU A 111 -19.40 -5.77 14.15
C LEU A 111 -17.94 -5.55 14.55
N ALA A 112 -17.10 -6.49 14.13
CA ALA A 112 -15.66 -6.48 14.20
C ALA A 112 -15.09 -6.50 12.77
N VAL A 113 -14.19 -5.57 12.47
CA VAL A 113 -13.42 -5.58 11.21
C VAL A 113 -11.97 -5.81 11.55
N GLU A 114 -11.39 -6.85 11.00
CA GLU A 114 -9.99 -7.23 11.13
C GLU A 114 -9.28 -6.92 9.80
N VAL A 115 -8.27 -6.05 9.81
CA VAL A 115 -7.35 -5.91 8.68
C VAL A 115 -6.05 -6.61 9.00
N HIS A 116 -5.63 -7.53 8.13
CA HIS A 116 -4.40 -8.31 8.21
C HIS A 116 -3.44 -7.86 7.12
N ILE A 117 -2.23 -7.47 7.52
CA ILE A 117 -1.16 -7.04 6.60
C ILE A 117 0.05 -7.95 6.76
N LYS A 118 0.28 -8.85 5.81
CA LYS A 118 1.38 -9.82 5.86
C LYS A 118 2.45 -9.46 4.82
N PRO A 119 3.66 -9.03 5.21
CA PRO A 119 4.77 -8.84 4.29
C PRO A 119 5.17 -10.20 3.73
N ILE A 120 5.25 -10.27 2.40
CA ILE A 120 5.63 -11.48 1.65
C ILE A 120 7.08 -11.35 1.21
N SER A 121 7.50 -10.13 0.91
CA SER A 121 8.87 -9.76 0.57
C SER A 121 9.18 -8.37 1.09
N SER A 122 10.42 -7.95 0.86
CA SER A 122 10.83 -6.57 1.06
C SER A 122 9.92 -5.56 0.34
N ALA A 123 9.42 -5.90 -0.85
CA ALA A 123 8.64 -5.01 -1.72
C ALA A 123 7.12 -5.13 -1.58
N PHE A 124 6.62 -6.30 -1.21
CA PHE A 124 5.19 -6.61 -1.24
C PHE A 124 4.63 -7.04 0.10
N SER A 125 3.38 -6.66 0.33
CA SER A 125 2.51 -7.17 1.38
C SER A 125 1.24 -7.76 0.80
N GLU A 126 0.77 -8.81 1.45
CA GLU A 126 -0.56 -9.38 1.30
C GLU A 126 -1.51 -8.63 2.26
N LEU A 127 -2.55 -8.03 1.69
CA LEU A 127 -3.64 -7.42 2.43
C LEU A 127 -4.84 -8.36 2.43
N ARG A 128 -5.41 -8.56 3.61
CA ARG A 128 -6.68 -9.25 3.75
C ARG A 128 -7.56 -8.57 4.78
N VAL A 129 -8.82 -8.40 4.44
CA VAL A 129 -9.84 -7.91 5.37
C VAL A 129 -10.71 -9.08 5.77
N ARG A 130 -11.05 -9.14 7.05
CA ARG A 130 -12.11 -9.98 7.56
C ARG A 130 -13.12 -9.11 8.29
N VAL A 131 -14.39 -9.38 8.06
CA VAL A 131 -15.51 -8.73 8.72
C VAL A 131 -16.28 -9.83 9.45
N ARG A 132 -16.61 -9.58 10.72
CA ARG A 132 -17.46 -10.44 11.53
C ARG A 132 -18.59 -9.58 12.10
N ALA A 133 -19.82 -9.92 11.77
CA ALA A 133 -21.01 -9.26 12.30
C ALA A 133 -21.84 -10.24 13.13
N TYR A 134 -22.50 -9.73 14.18
CA TYR A 134 -23.31 -10.50 15.11
C TYR A 134 -24.77 -10.03 14.99
N PRO A 135 -25.49 -10.45 13.94
CA PRO A 135 -26.88 -10.04 13.73
C PRO A 135 -27.79 -10.61 14.83
N GLY A 136 -28.80 -9.84 15.22
CA GLY A 136 -29.83 -10.28 16.18
C GLY A 136 -30.90 -11.17 15.53
N SER A 137 -31.00 -11.16 14.19
CA SER A 137 -32.01 -11.92 13.44
C SER A 137 -31.48 -12.46 12.10
N LEU A 138 -32.17 -13.46 11.54
CA LEU A 138 -31.87 -13.98 10.20
C LEU A 138 -32.06 -12.91 9.11
N HIS A 139 -33.02 -12.01 9.29
CA HIS A 139 -33.28 -10.93 8.32
C HIS A 139 -32.09 -9.97 8.24
N GLU A 140 -31.61 -9.50 9.40
CA GLU A 140 -30.38 -8.72 9.52
C GLU A 140 -29.17 -9.43 8.88
N ALA A 141 -29.03 -10.74 9.11
CA ALA A 141 -27.94 -11.52 8.53
C ALA A 141 -27.98 -11.53 6.99
N LEU A 142 -29.16 -11.60 6.39
CA LEU A 142 -29.36 -11.62 4.94
C LEU A 142 -29.11 -10.24 4.30
N ASP A 143 -29.47 -9.15 4.98
CA ASP A 143 -29.19 -7.80 4.52
C ASP A 143 -27.69 -7.48 4.61
N LEU A 144 -27.04 -7.85 5.72
CA LEU A 144 -25.58 -7.78 5.85
C LEU A 144 -24.87 -8.58 4.78
N ARG A 145 -25.33 -9.80 4.47
CA ARG A 145 -24.79 -10.61 3.38
C ARG A 145 -24.80 -9.87 2.05
N ARG A 146 -25.93 -9.23 1.71
CA ARG A 146 -26.06 -8.48 0.44
C ARG A 146 -25.09 -7.31 0.39
N LEU A 147 -24.97 -6.56 1.50
CA LEU A 147 -24.02 -5.45 1.61
C LEU A 147 -22.58 -5.93 1.41
N LEU A 148 -22.16 -6.98 2.12
CA LEU A 148 -20.79 -7.52 2.05
C LEU A 148 -20.46 -8.07 0.65
N LEU A 149 -21.39 -8.77 0.01
CA LEU A 149 -21.21 -9.23 -1.38
C LEU A 149 -21.08 -8.07 -2.36
N SER A 150 -21.89 -7.02 -2.20
CA SER A 150 -21.82 -5.82 -3.05
C SER A 150 -20.49 -5.06 -2.90
N ALA A 151 -19.81 -5.26 -1.78
CA ALA A 151 -18.48 -4.69 -1.50
C ALA A 151 -17.32 -5.53 -2.05
N GLY A 152 -17.62 -6.64 -2.74
CA GLY A 152 -16.61 -7.57 -3.27
C GLY A 152 -16.05 -8.54 -2.23
N LEU A 153 -16.68 -8.66 -1.05
CA LEU A 153 -16.25 -9.61 -0.03
C LEU A 153 -16.87 -10.98 -0.26
N ARG A 154 -16.10 -12.03 0.01
CA ARG A 154 -16.55 -13.40 0.04
C ARG A 154 -17.18 -13.70 1.39
N VAL A 155 -18.48 -13.95 1.42
CA VAL A 155 -19.19 -14.36 2.64
C VAL A 155 -18.87 -15.82 2.98
N GLU A 156 -18.42 -16.05 4.21
CA GLU A 156 -17.97 -17.34 4.74
C GLU A 156 -19.04 -17.99 5.64
N SER A 157 -19.83 -17.19 6.36
CA SER A 157 -20.91 -17.67 7.23
C SER A 157 -22.04 -16.65 7.34
N LEU A 158 -23.21 -17.09 7.85
CA LEU A 158 -24.41 -16.24 8.00
C LEU A 158 -24.95 -16.17 9.43
N LEU A 159 -25.02 -17.28 10.14
CA LEU A 159 -25.47 -17.33 11.53
C LEU A 159 -24.58 -18.29 12.35
N PRO A 160 -24.39 -18.03 13.65
CA PRO A 160 -24.84 -16.84 14.39
C PRO A 160 -24.00 -15.59 14.10
N VAL A 161 -22.94 -15.74 13.28
CA VAL A 161 -22.04 -14.68 12.85
C VAL A 161 -22.05 -14.60 11.34
N VAL A 162 -22.20 -13.41 10.78
CA VAL A 162 -21.92 -13.15 9.37
C VAL A 162 -20.43 -12.84 9.25
N ALA A 163 -19.66 -13.82 8.76
CA ALA A 163 -18.25 -13.62 8.47
C ALA A 163 -18.06 -13.41 6.96
N ALA A 164 -17.22 -12.47 6.57
CA ALA A 164 -16.81 -12.27 5.20
C ALA A 164 -15.35 -11.84 5.12
N SER A 165 -14.67 -12.20 4.03
CA SER A 165 -13.30 -11.75 3.80
C SER A 165 -13.08 -11.22 2.40
N SER A 166 -12.14 -10.27 2.27
CA SER A 166 -11.65 -9.87 0.96
C SER A 166 -10.82 -11.01 0.36
N PRO A 167 -10.73 -11.10 -0.98
CA PRO A 167 -9.62 -11.78 -1.61
C PRO A 167 -8.29 -11.25 -1.04
N GLU A 168 -7.27 -12.10 -1.04
CA GLU A 168 -5.92 -11.67 -0.70
C GLU A 168 -5.41 -10.78 -1.84
N GLU A 169 -5.14 -9.52 -1.51
CA GLU A 169 -4.64 -8.53 -2.46
C GLU A 169 -3.14 -8.32 -2.21
N ARG A 170 -2.33 -8.54 -3.23
CA ARG A 170 -0.91 -8.18 -3.18
C ARG A 170 -0.78 -6.70 -3.48
N VAL A 171 -0.14 -5.97 -2.57
CA VAL A 171 0.13 -4.55 -2.70
C VAL A 171 1.59 -4.25 -2.42
N PHE A 172 2.10 -3.22 -3.06
CA PHE A 172 3.40 -2.65 -2.72
C PHE A 172 3.39 -2.12 -1.30
N ASN A 173 4.46 -2.35 -0.54
CA ASN A 173 4.60 -1.90 0.85
C ASN A 173 4.37 -0.40 1.02
N CYS A 174 4.72 0.41 0.01
CA CYS A 174 4.52 1.85 0.03
C CYS A 174 3.07 2.28 -0.28
N ALA A 175 2.29 1.41 -0.93
CA ALA A 175 0.89 1.61 -1.26
C ALA A 175 -0.04 1.11 -0.15
N VAL A 176 0.45 0.25 0.76
CA VAL A 176 -0.28 -0.26 1.92
C VAL A 176 -1.04 0.84 2.67
N PRO A 177 -0.46 1.99 3.08
CA PRO A 177 -1.22 3.00 3.83
C PRO A 177 -2.42 3.54 3.06
N ARG A 178 -2.28 3.73 1.73
CA ARG A 178 -3.35 4.23 0.86
C ARG A 178 -4.43 3.17 0.67
N ALA A 179 -4.04 1.96 0.26
CA ALA A 179 -4.96 0.83 0.08
C ALA A 179 -5.76 0.57 1.36
N LEU A 180 -5.09 0.64 2.51
CA LEU A 180 -5.69 0.52 3.83
C LEU A 180 -6.69 1.65 4.13
N THR A 181 -6.34 2.90 3.82
CA THR A 181 -7.24 4.05 4.03
C THR A 181 -8.49 3.93 3.16
N GLU A 182 -8.35 3.65 1.87
CA GLU A 182 -9.47 3.46 0.93
C GLU A 182 -10.39 2.31 1.38
N LEU A 183 -9.78 1.24 1.90
CA LEU A 183 -10.48 0.09 2.43
C LEU A 183 -11.23 0.41 3.73
N VAL A 184 -10.60 1.09 4.69
CA VAL A 184 -11.21 1.56 5.94
C VAL A 184 -12.39 2.47 5.64
N GLU A 185 -12.22 3.47 4.78
CA GLU A 185 -13.29 4.42 4.41
C GLU A 185 -14.47 3.73 3.71
N ARG A 186 -14.20 2.72 2.88
CA ARG A 186 -15.25 1.90 2.26
C ARG A 186 -16.01 1.13 3.32
N VAL A 187 -15.32 0.49 4.25
CA VAL A 187 -15.96 -0.25 5.35
C VAL A 187 -16.76 0.68 6.26
N GLU A 188 -16.18 1.78 6.74
CA GLU A 188 -16.89 2.76 7.57
C GLU A 188 -18.14 3.32 6.89
N ARG A 189 -18.10 3.57 5.57
CA ARG A 189 -19.29 4.01 4.81
C ARG A 189 -20.38 2.96 4.77
N MET A 190 -20.03 1.68 4.67
CA MET A 190 -21.01 0.59 4.76
C MET A 190 -21.61 0.52 6.17
N LEU A 191 -20.79 0.67 7.21
CA LEU A 191 -21.24 0.63 8.60
C LEU A 191 -22.11 1.82 8.99
N LYS A 192 -21.90 3.01 8.43
CA LYS A 192 -22.77 4.17 8.69
C LYS A 192 -24.17 4.02 8.08
N ARG A 193 -24.34 3.09 7.14
CA ARG A 193 -25.63 2.80 6.48
C ARG A 193 -26.43 1.70 7.20
N TYR A 194 -25.82 1.04 8.18
CA TYR A 194 -26.39 -0.03 9.00
C TYR A 194 -26.56 0.46 10.43
#